data_AF-A0A7W0VVV3-F1
#
_entry.id   AF-A0A7W0VVV3-F1
#
_cell.length_a   1.000
_cell.length_b   1.000
_cell.length_c   1.000
_cell.angle_alpha   90.00
_cell.angle_beta   90.00
_cell.angle_gamma   90.00
#
_symmetry.space_group_name_H-M   'P 1'
#
loop_
_entity.id
_entity.type
_entity.pdbx_description
1 polymer ?
#
loop_
_entity_poly.entity_id
_entity_poly.type
_entity_poly.pdbx_seq_one_letter_code
_entity_poly.pdbx_strand_id
1 'polypeptide(L)'
;MVRRHVLAALAAGIEAADDNVARSALARIDWILRGRARRLLERALLEAALATKVTDYTEPAAVRHVLRAAALIIRGVKGVELADDVTVLAAHEAHEPRPPATWPIATIVFGLVAFATATTVAAATAYVVTGPKNTNAYERPAPPPPVGVFRHGGTPKRDPAIEAVLGQRFPAVVTTAAVIMRGEPVDEGKRAAMLATLRGDPAMQSHGAELSRAWRDMLDTLGEWLVLKPMDRDWSETSADLRARLDVVSDQLAAAELGYYLDPEILGDHPRRRQGIFTYRIETVAFVRANDAEVRVLELRRLDATTGGAGVLGLTSEEIEDPVVLLDAIDHKIATQVLPILVGAPFPIGEDAWAARRGRPLAQAAGAAIRRELLAALYTDVKSPERATARARQLVVGSVRHHEAQHKLDKGETLAYPLPLARMLPERKNEPFAIRARYELSAYLSQIASDTWLPQLTLFSLSRHAFRRGGPRVEEQLVAVVVVEAMAARLGIPSAGPVMHGGEIDRDRLAALLGPMTMRTTVELRSAAAAAWAELFERPLTRLYD
;
A
#
# COMPACT_ATOMS: atom_id res chain seq x y z
N MET A 1 32.73 10.93 21.58
CA MET A 1 31.31 10.57 21.88
C MET A 1 31.11 9.05 22.00
N VAL A 2 31.37 8.24 20.97
CA VAL A 2 31.17 6.76 21.02
C VAL A 2 31.89 6.07 22.18
N ARG A 3 33.18 6.36 22.42
CA ARG A 3 33.95 5.78 23.56
C ARG A 3 33.28 6.02 24.91
N ARG A 4 32.67 7.20 25.13
CA ARG A 4 31.98 7.55 26.37
C ARG A 4 30.76 6.68 26.61
N HIS A 5 29.95 6.43 25.58
CA HIS A 5 28.78 5.55 25.68
C HIS A 5 29.18 4.10 25.95
N VAL A 6 30.26 3.62 25.32
CA VAL A 6 30.75 2.27 25.57
C VAL A 6 31.31 2.12 26.98
N LEU A 7 32.05 3.13 27.50
CA LEU A 7 32.53 3.12 28.88
C LEU A 7 31.38 3.15 29.91
N ALA A 8 30.31 3.91 29.64
CA ALA A 8 29.12 3.91 30.48
C ALA A 8 28.37 2.56 30.45
N ALA A 9 28.30 1.92 29.28
CA ALA A 9 27.73 0.59 29.14
C ALA A 9 28.56 -0.48 29.89
N LEU A 10 29.89 -0.42 29.79
CA LEU A 10 30.78 -1.31 30.54
C LEU A 10 30.65 -1.10 32.06
N ALA A 11 30.54 0.14 32.53
CA ALA A 11 30.26 0.41 33.95
C ALA A 11 28.98 -0.29 34.45
N ALA A 12 27.87 -0.18 33.69
CA ALA A 12 26.62 -0.88 34.03
C ALA A 12 26.80 -2.41 34.04
N GLY A 13 27.58 -2.97 33.11
CA GLY A 13 27.92 -4.39 33.13
C GLY A 13 28.79 -4.81 34.31
N ILE A 14 29.78 -3.99 34.71
CA ILE A 14 30.67 -4.25 35.85
C ILE A 14 29.87 -4.27 37.16
N GLU A 15 28.93 -3.34 37.31
CA GLU A 15 28.03 -3.28 38.47
C GLU A 15 27.15 -4.53 38.55
N ALA A 16 26.55 -4.94 37.43
CA ALA A 16 25.69 -6.11 37.34
C ALA A 16 26.43 -7.46 37.27
N ALA A 17 27.75 -7.45 37.03
CA ALA A 17 28.53 -8.63 36.65
C ALA A 17 27.95 -9.41 35.45
N ASP A 18 27.48 -8.69 34.43
CA ASP A 18 26.83 -9.28 33.25
C ASP A 18 27.16 -8.49 31.97
N ASP A 19 27.73 -9.16 30.97
CA ASP A 19 28.05 -8.53 29.69
C ASP A 19 26.80 -8.23 28.85
N ASN A 20 25.69 -8.95 29.06
CA ASN A 20 24.41 -8.67 28.43
C ASN A 20 23.81 -7.36 28.92
N VAL A 21 24.05 -6.98 30.19
CA VAL A 21 23.65 -5.67 30.71
C VAL A 21 24.44 -4.56 30.00
N ALA A 22 25.74 -4.75 29.77
CA ALA A 22 26.53 -3.81 28.97
C ALA A 22 26.02 -3.68 27.52
N ARG A 23 25.69 -4.80 26.87
CA ARG A 23 25.13 -4.80 25.50
C ARG A 23 23.77 -4.10 25.45
N SER A 24 22.91 -4.38 26.42
CA SER A 24 21.56 -3.79 26.52
C SER A 24 21.61 -2.30 26.85
N ALA A 25 22.59 -1.84 27.62
CA ALA A 25 22.78 -0.42 27.92
C ALA A 25 23.03 0.42 26.65
N LEU A 26 23.61 -0.16 25.59
CA LEU A 26 23.77 0.51 24.30
C LEU A 26 22.46 0.67 23.51
N ALA A 27 21.38 -0.05 23.84
CA ALA A 27 20.09 0.14 23.18
C ALA A 27 19.50 1.53 23.45
N ARG A 28 19.89 2.16 24.57
CA ARG A 28 19.44 3.49 24.99
C ARG A 28 20.18 4.65 24.32
N ILE A 29 21.18 4.36 23.48
CA ILE A 29 21.94 5.40 22.76
C ILE A 29 21.32 5.70 21.39
N ASP A 30 21.63 6.89 20.87
CA ASP A 30 21.23 7.35 19.54
C ASP A 30 21.50 6.29 18.46
N TRP A 31 20.50 6.04 17.61
CA TRP A 31 20.54 5.00 16.59
C TRP A 31 21.70 5.17 15.61
N ILE A 32 22.13 6.42 15.33
CA ILE A 32 23.26 6.74 14.45
C ILE A 32 24.58 6.23 15.05
N LEU A 33 24.74 6.32 16.37
CA LEU A 33 25.96 5.92 17.06
C LEU A 33 25.97 4.44 17.46
N ARG A 34 24.79 3.82 17.54
CA ARG A 34 24.56 2.45 18.03
C ARG A 34 25.43 1.41 17.33
N GLY A 35 25.47 1.42 15.99
CA GLY A 35 26.26 0.44 15.23
C GLY A 35 27.77 0.55 15.45
N ARG A 36 28.30 1.77 15.62
CA ARG A 36 29.73 1.98 15.91
C ARG A 36 30.08 1.66 17.36
N ALA A 37 29.20 1.98 18.31
CA ALA A 37 29.37 1.66 19.73
C ALA A 37 29.35 0.15 19.97
N ARG A 38 28.41 -0.58 19.35
CA ARG A 38 28.31 -2.05 19.45
C ARG A 38 29.59 -2.74 18.97
N ARG A 39 30.07 -2.36 17.77
CA ARG A 39 31.33 -2.92 17.22
C ARG A 39 32.54 -2.63 18.10
N LEU A 40 32.60 -1.44 18.71
CA LEU A 40 33.68 -1.09 19.62
C LEU A 40 33.62 -1.89 20.94
N LEU A 41 32.42 -2.09 21.50
CA LEU A 41 32.20 -2.91 22.68
C LEU A 41 32.57 -4.37 22.42
N GLU A 42 32.04 -4.98 21.36
CA GLU A 42 32.29 -6.37 21.00
C GLU A 42 33.77 -6.65 20.78
N ARG A 43 34.48 -5.75 20.08
CA ARG A 43 35.92 -5.85 19.90
C ARG A 43 36.69 -5.76 21.22
N ALA A 44 36.34 -4.81 22.09
CA ALA A 44 37.02 -4.64 23.38
C ALA A 44 36.79 -5.82 24.33
N LEU A 45 35.59 -6.40 24.34
CA LEU A 45 35.28 -7.60 25.12
C LEU A 45 36.08 -8.81 24.63
N LEU A 46 36.21 -8.97 23.30
CA LEU A 46 37.00 -10.05 22.72
C LEU A 46 38.50 -9.90 23.01
N GLU A 47 39.05 -8.69 22.87
CA GLU A 47 40.44 -8.41 23.23
C GLU A 47 40.70 -8.63 24.74
N ALA A 48 39.76 -8.24 25.61
CA ALA A 48 39.84 -8.47 27.05
C ALA A 48 39.76 -9.95 27.43
N ALA A 49 38.83 -10.70 26.82
CA ALA A 49 38.69 -12.14 27.03
C ALA A 49 40.00 -12.90 26.71
N LEU A 50 40.63 -12.55 25.59
CA LEU A 50 41.90 -13.14 25.17
C LEU A 50 43.06 -12.78 26.12
N ALA A 51 43.11 -11.52 26.58
CA ALA A 51 44.20 -11.04 27.42
C ALA A 51 44.13 -11.54 28.87
N THR A 52 42.91 -11.70 29.41
CA THR A 52 42.64 -12.16 30.79
C THR A 52 42.71 -13.69 30.93
N LYS A 53 42.61 -14.44 29.81
CA LYS A 53 42.53 -15.92 29.78
C LYS A 53 41.34 -16.51 30.54
N VAL A 54 40.33 -15.70 30.86
CA VAL A 54 39.07 -16.17 31.46
C VAL A 54 38.28 -16.99 30.43
N THR A 55 38.02 -18.25 30.76
CA THR A 55 37.24 -19.18 29.93
C THR A 55 35.87 -19.48 30.51
N ASP A 56 35.69 -19.27 31.81
CA ASP A 56 34.42 -19.46 32.51
C ASP A 56 33.75 -18.11 32.79
N TYR A 57 32.60 -17.87 32.17
CA TYR A 57 31.78 -16.66 32.33
C TYR A 57 30.61 -16.89 33.30
N THR A 58 30.56 -18.03 33.99
CA THR A 58 29.51 -18.33 34.98
C THR A 58 29.81 -17.70 36.35
N GLU A 59 31.07 -17.37 36.62
CA GLU A 59 31.48 -16.69 37.85
C GLU A 59 31.38 -15.16 37.72
N PRO A 60 30.57 -14.48 38.56
CA PRO A 60 30.43 -13.02 38.51
C PRO A 60 31.76 -12.24 38.62
N ALA A 61 32.73 -12.77 39.37
CA ALA A 61 34.05 -12.15 39.52
C ALA A 61 34.83 -12.17 38.19
N ALA A 62 34.80 -13.30 37.48
CA ALA A 62 35.44 -13.47 36.18
C ALA A 62 34.83 -12.54 35.12
N VAL A 63 33.50 -12.36 35.14
CA VAL A 63 32.82 -11.39 34.25
C VAL A 63 33.24 -9.95 34.56
N ARG A 64 33.27 -9.56 35.85
CA ARG A 64 33.74 -8.21 36.23
C ARG A 64 35.19 -7.96 35.81
N HIS A 65 36.06 -8.96 35.94
CA HIS A 65 37.46 -8.88 35.51
C HIS A 65 37.58 -8.56 34.01
N VAL A 66 36.90 -9.34 33.15
CA VAL A 66 36.88 -9.11 31.69
C VAL A 66 36.31 -7.74 31.32
N LEU A 67 35.23 -7.31 31.98
CA LEU A 67 34.61 -6.01 31.70
C LEU A 67 35.51 -4.83 32.12
N ARG A 68 36.24 -4.93 33.25
CA ARG A 68 37.23 -3.93 33.68
C ARG A 68 38.41 -3.85 32.72
N ALA A 69 38.93 -4.99 32.26
CA ALA A 69 39.97 -5.06 31.25
C ALA A 69 39.52 -4.42 29.92
N ALA A 70 38.29 -4.71 29.47
CA ALA A 70 37.71 -4.08 28.28
C ALA A 70 37.61 -2.54 28.42
N ALA A 71 37.25 -2.04 29.61
CA ALA A 71 37.20 -0.61 29.88
C ALA A 71 38.59 0.04 29.82
N LEU A 72 39.63 -0.61 30.34
CA LEU A 72 41.01 -0.14 30.27
C LEU A 72 41.54 -0.11 28.82
N ILE A 73 41.20 -1.12 28.00
CA ILE A 73 41.51 -1.16 26.56
C ILE A 73 40.87 0.04 25.83
N ILE A 74 39.59 0.33 26.07
CA ILE A 74 38.90 1.47 25.45
C ILE A 74 39.49 2.82 25.89
N ARG A 75 39.95 2.92 27.13
CA ARG A 75 40.65 4.09 27.67
C ARG A 75 42.07 4.23 27.10
N GLY A 76 42.65 3.16 26.55
CA GLY A 76 44.01 3.14 26.02
C GLY A 76 45.09 3.11 27.10
N VAL A 77 44.76 2.56 28.28
CA VAL A 77 45.73 2.38 29.38
C VAL A 77 46.70 1.28 29.00
N LYS A 78 48.01 1.56 29.10
CA LYS A 78 49.10 0.62 28.76
C LYS A 78 49.84 0.21 30.03
N GLY A 79 50.53 -0.93 29.98
CA GLY A 79 51.40 -1.41 31.07
C GLY A 79 50.67 -2.08 32.24
N VAL A 80 49.38 -2.43 32.07
CA VAL A 80 48.63 -3.24 33.04
C VAL A 80 48.69 -4.69 32.60
N GLU A 81 49.08 -5.59 33.50
CA GLU A 81 49.04 -7.03 33.26
C GLU A 81 47.59 -7.51 33.32
N LEU A 82 46.93 -7.58 32.17
CA LEU A 82 45.49 -7.88 32.09
C LEU A 82 45.10 -9.28 32.60
N ALA A 83 46.06 -10.18 32.83
CA ALA A 83 45.81 -11.49 33.42
C ALA A 83 45.73 -11.47 34.96
N ASP A 84 46.15 -10.37 35.60
CA ASP A 84 46.12 -10.20 37.06
C ASP A 84 44.92 -9.32 37.46
N ASP A 85 43.91 -9.93 38.08
CA ASP A 85 42.69 -9.23 38.51
C ASP A 85 42.94 -8.09 39.50
N VAL A 86 43.93 -8.24 40.38
CA VAL A 86 44.27 -7.20 41.36
C VAL A 86 44.82 -5.97 40.65
N THR A 87 45.70 -6.17 39.66
CA THR A 87 46.27 -5.05 38.90
C THR A 87 45.23 -4.38 37.99
N VAL A 88 44.32 -5.17 37.39
CA VAL A 88 43.22 -4.66 36.58
C VAL A 88 42.23 -3.85 37.42
N LEU A 89 41.89 -4.32 38.62
CA LEU A 89 41.01 -3.61 39.54
C LEU A 89 41.63 -2.27 39.95
N ALA A 90 42.87 -2.28 40.44
CA ALA A 90 43.57 -1.06 40.85
C ALA A 90 43.72 -0.05 39.70
N ALA A 91 44.06 -0.51 38.50
CA ALA A 91 44.15 0.34 37.32
C ALA A 91 42.78 0.89 36.89
N HIS A 92 41.71 0.10 37.02
CA HIS A 92 40.36 0.51 36.67
C HIS A 92 39.85 1.62 37.60
N GLU A 93 40.03 1.46 38.91
CA GLU A 93 39.67 2.43 39.96
C GLU A 93 40.46 3.72 39.82
N ALA A 94 41.77 3.64 39.54
CA ALA A 94 42.63 4.81 39.31
C ALA A 94 42.18 5.66 38.10
N HIS A 95 41.42 5.07 37.17
CA HIS A 95 40.91 5.74 35.97
C HIS A 95 39.39 5.92 35.98
N GLU A 96 38.72 5.65 37.11
CA GLU A 96 37.29 5.86 37.24
C GLU A 96 36.99 7.36 37.01
N PRO A 97 36.15 7.72 36.02
CA PRO A 97 35.92 9.11 35.71
C PRO A 97 35.26 9.79 36.91
N ARG A 98 35.91 10.83 37.46
CA ARG A 98 35.23 11.76 38.37
C ARG A 98 33.93 12.22 37.69
N PRO A 99 32.78 12.20 38.38
CA PRO A 99 31.53 12.62 37.78
C PRO A 99 31.71 14.04 37.22
N PRO A 100 31.39 14.28 35.94
CA PRO A 100 31.57 15.60 35.36
C PRO A 100 30.74 16.60 36.16
N ALA A 101 31.36 17.71 36.56
CA ALA A 101 30.63 18.85 37.12
C ALA A 101 29.52 19.22 36.12
N THR A 102 28.27 19.02 36.54
CA THR A 102 27.09 19.25 35.73
C THR A 102 26.85 20.75 35.59
N TRP A 103 27.57 21.39 34.67
CA TRP A 103 27.11 22.65 34.11
C TRP A 103 25.97 22.35 33.13
N PRO A 104 24.85 23.10 33.16
CA PRO A 104 23.61 22.78 32.45
C PRO A 104 23.68 23.13 30.95
N ILE A 105 24.76 22.69 30.28
CA ILE A 105 24.95 22.90 28.83
C ILE A 105 23.89 22.12 28.04
N ALA A 106 23.47 20.95 28.54
CA ALA A 106 22.42 20.15 27.92
C ALA A 106 21.08 20.92 27.86
N THR A 107 20.72 21.68 28.89
CA THR A 107 19.49 22.48 28.94
C THR A 107 19.54 23.65 27.97
N ILE A 108 20.70 24.29 27.81
CA ILE A 108 20.91 25.39 26.85
C ILE A 108 20.85 24.88 25.40
N VAL A 109 21.49 23.75 25.12
CA VAL A 109 21.45 23.13 23.77
C VAL A 109 20.06 22.59 23.45
N PHE A 110 19.35 21.96 24.40
CA PHE A 110 17.97 21.53 24.21
C PHE A 110 17.04 22.73 23.97
N GLY A 111 17.25 23.83 24.70
CA GLY A 111 16.52 25.08 24.50
C GLY A 111 16.72 25.65 23.10
N LEU A 112 17.97 25.68 22.60
CA LEU A 112 18.28 26.18 21.25
C LEU A 112 17.73 25.27 20.15
N VAL A 113 17.82 23.95 20.29
CA VAL A 113 17.28 22.99 19.32
C VAL A 113 15.76 23.00 19.31
N ALA A 114 15.11 23.02 20.49
CA ALA A 114 13.66 23.14 20.59
C ALA A 114 13.18 24.47 20.01
N PHE A 115 13.87 25.57 20.28
CA PHE A 115 13.54 26.88 19.71
C PHE A 115 13.71 26.91 18.19
N ALA A 116 14.83 26.39 17.66
CA ALA A 116 15.07 26.29 16.21
C ALA A 116 14.05 25.39 15.50
N THR A 117 13.68 24.27 16.13
CA THR A 117 12.66 23.36 15.60
C THR A 117 11.29 24.02 15.63
N ALA A 118 10.91 24.66 16.73
CA ALA A 118 9.66 25.40 16.86
C ALA A 118 9.57 26.57 15.87
N THR A 119 10.65 27.34 15.68
CA THR A 119 10.69 28.43 14.68
C THR A 119 10.65 27.88 13.26
N THR A 120 11.30 26.76 12.96
CA THR A 120 11.21 26.13 11.62
C THR A 120 9.80 25.60 11.35
N VAL A 121 9.17 24.94 12.32
CA VAL A 121 7.79 24.45 12.20
C VAL A 121 6.82 25.62 12.09
N ALA A 122 6.99 26.67 12.90
CA ALA A 122 6.15 27.87 12.82
C ALA A 122 6.35 28.61 11.49
N ALA A 123 7.58 28.71 10.98
CA ALA A 123 7.87 29.33 9.69
C ALA A 123 7.33 28.49 8.52
N ALA A 124 7.43 27.16 8.58
CA ALA A 124 6.85 26.27 7.59
C ALA A 124 5.31 26.30 7.64
N THR A 125 4.72 26.30 8.84
CA THR A 125 3.27 26.43 9.02
C THR A 125 2.79 27.79 8.55
N ALA A 126 3.48 28.88 8.90
CA ALA A 126 3.19 30.20 8.38
C ALA A 126 3.34 30.25 6.87
N TYR A 127 4.40 29.68 6.29
CA TYR A 127 4.58 29.60 4.84
C TYR A 127 3.47 28.79 4.14
N VAL A 128 2.94 27.73 4.76
CA VAL A 128 1.82 26.96 4.21
C VAL A 128 0.47 27.69 4.38
N VAL A 129 0.27 28.39 5.50
CA VAL A 129 -1.00 29.07 5.82
C VAL A 129 -1.10 30.46 5.18
N THR A 130 0.01 31.20 5.14
CA THR A 130 0.13 32.56 4.59
C THR A 130 0.85 32.59 3.26
N GLY A 131 1.36 31.45 2.78
CA GLY A 131 1.72 31.32 1.37
C GLY A 131 0.52 31.76 0.55
N PRO A 132 0.72 32.56 -0.51
CA PRO A 132 -0.39 33.00 -1.34
C PRO A 132 -1.13 31.75 -1.78
N LYS A 133 -2.35 31.54 -1.24
CA LYS A 133 -3.27 30.55 -1.80
C LYS A 133 -3.33 30.88 -3.27
N ASN A 134 -2.98 29.92 -4.12
CA ASN A 134 -2.99 30.21 -5.53
C ASN A 134 -4.46 30.47 -5.90
N THR A 135 -4.82 31.74 -6.04
CA THR A 135 -6.20 32.19 -6.32
C THR A 135 -6.64 31.77 -7.72
N ASN A 136 -5.73 31.14 -8.48
CA ASN A 136 -5.93 30.70 -9.84
C ASN A 136 -6.11 29.19 -9.98
N ALA A 137 -6.01 28.41 -8.88
CA ALA A 137 -6.26 26.98 -8.94
C ALA A 137 -7.68 26.74 -9.48
N TYR A 138 -7.79 25.85 -10.47
CA TYR A 138 -9.06 25.59 -11.11
C TYR A 138 -10.04 24.94 -10.12
N GLU A 139 -11.12 25.65 -9.80
CA GLU A 139 -12.21 25.11 -8.99
C GLU A 139 -13.15 24.32 -9.89
N ARG A 140 -13.19 23.00 -9.71
CA ARG A 140 -14.10 22.11 -10.43
C ARG A 140 -15.55 22.57 -10.18
N PRO A 141 -16.35 22.87 -11.22
CA PRO A 141 -17.76 23.15 -11.04
C PRO A 141 -18.48 21.93 -10.48
N ALA A 142 -19.57 22.15 -9.73
CA ALA A 142 -20.39 21.05 -9.24
C ALA A 142 -20.85 20.16 -10.42
N PRO A 143 -20.74 18.81 -10.31
CA PRO A 143 -21.15 17.93 -11.38
C PRO A 143 -22.66 18.08 -11.65
N PRO A 144 -23.11 17.96 -12.92
CA PRO A 144 -24.53 17.92 -13.23
C PRO A 144 -25.22 16.78 -12.47
N PRO A 145 -26.49 16.93 -12.05
CA PRO A 145 -27.24 15.84 -11.45
C PRO A 145 -27.26 14.63 -12.39
N PRO A 146 -27.10 13.40 -11.88
CA PRO A 146 -27.11 12.23 -12.73
C PRO A 146 -28.47 12.00 -13.37
N VAL A 147 -28.45 11.62 -14.64
CA VAL A 147 -29.63 11.38 -15.47
C VAL A 147 -29.60 9.98 -16.09
N GLY A 148 -30.77 9.49 -16.52
CA GLY A 148 -30.87 8.23 -17.27
C GLY A 148 -30.20 7.05 -16.57
N VAL A 149 -29.34 6.34 -17.30
CA VAL A 149 -28.62 5.17 -16.77
C VAL A 149 -27.66 5.50 -15.63
N PHE A 150 -27.14 6.73 -15.54
CA PHE A 150 -26.28 7.14 -14.44
C PHE A 150 -27.04 7.34 -13.14
N ARG A 151 -28.37 7.47 -13.22
CA ARG A 151 -29.25 7.54 -12.04
C ARG A 151 -29.86 6.18 -11.69
N HIS A 152 -30.16 5.35 -12.69
CA HIS A 152 -30.99 4.15 -12.52
C HIS A 152 -30.26 2.83 -12.80
N GLY A 153 -29.04 2.91 -13.34
CA GLY A 153 -28.24 1.77 -13.75
C GLY A 153 -28.53 1.38 -15.20
N GLY A 154 -27.70 0.49 -15.75
CA GLY A 154 -27.85 -0.05 -17.10
C GLY A 154 -26.66 0.26 -18.00
N THR A 155 -26.87 0.15 -19.31
CA THR A 155 -25.83 0.35 -20.32
C THR A 155 -25.96 1.74 -20.94
N PRO A 156 -24.96 2.63 -20.79
CA PRO A 156 -25.01 3.97 -21.37
C PRO A 156 -24.93 3.96 -22.89
N LYS A 157 -25.32 5.09 -23.50
CA LYS A 157 -25.25 5.27 -24.96
C LYS A 157 -23.80 5.30 -25.40
N ARG A 158 -23.59 4.83 -26.63
CA ARG A 158 -22.29 4.90 -27.31
C ARG A 158 -22.37 5.80 -28.52
N ASP A 159 -21.29 6.52 -28.76
CA ASP A 159 -21.06 7.29 -29.97
C ASP A 159 -19.73 6.82 -30.62
N PRO A 160 -19.78 6.15 -31.78
CA PRO A 160 -18.58 5.67 -32.47
C PRO A 160 -17.58 6.77 -32.82
N ALA A 161 -18.04 8.00 -33.07
CA ALA A 161 -17.16 9.12 -33.40
C ALA A 161 -16.39 9.59 -32.15
N ILE A 162 -17.03 9.64 -30.98
CA ILE A 162 -16.36 9.89 -29.70
C ILE A 162 -15.41 8.75 -29.36
N GLU A 163 -15.79 7.48 -29.57
CA GLU A 163 -14.87 6.34 -29.37
C GLU A 163 -13.61 6.47 -30.22
N ALA A 164 -13.72 6.93 -31.47
CA ALA A 164 -12.55 7.19 -32.31
C ALA A 164 -11.70 8.37 -31.79
N VAL A 165 -12.31 9.42 -31.22
CA VAL A 165 -11.55 10.48 -30.53
C VAL A 165 -10.79 9.87 -29.34
N LEU A 166 -11.50 9.22 -28.42
CA LEU A 166 -10.98 8.81 -27.13
C LEU A 166 -10.06 7.58 -27.21
N GLY A 167 -10.30 6.66 -28.14
CA GLY A 167 -9.51 5.42 -28.27
C GLY A 167 -8.30 5.53 -29.19
N GLN A 168 -8.27 6.51 -30.10
CA GLN A 168 -7.22 6.60 -31.12
C GLN A 168 -6.52 7.96 -31.14
N ARG A 169 -7.28 9.06 -31.31
CA ARG A 169 -6.71 10.39 -31.54
C ARG A 169 -6.18 11.05 -30.27
N PHE A 170 -6.94 10.99 -29.18
CA PHE A 170 -6.53 11.54 -27.89
C PHE A 170 -5.33 10.80 -27.27
N PRO A 171 -5.29 9.45 -27.22
CA PRO A 171 -4.11 8.73 -26.72
C PRO A 171 -2.84 9.01 -27.53
N ALA A 172 -2.96 9.30 -28.83
CA ALA A 172 -1.81 9.71 -29.64
C ALA A 172 -1.18 11.03 -29.15
N VAL A 173 -1.98 11.95 -28.59
CA VAL A 173 -1.45 13.17 -27.93
C VAL A 173 -0.83 12.82 -26.58
N VAL A 174 -1.53 12.04 -25.75
CA VAL A 174 -1.05 11.67 -24.40
C VAL A 174 0.27 10.90 -24.45
N THR A 175 0.44 10.02 -25.44
CA THR A 175 1.71 9.28 -25.62
C THR A 175 2.90 10.17 -25.95
N THR A 176 2.69 11.39 -26.46
CA THR A 176 3.78 12.39 -26.58
C THR A 176 4.31 12.82 -25.21
N ALA A 177 3.48 12.82 -24.16
CA ALA A 177 3.94 13.08 -22.78
C ALA A 177 4.98 12.06 -22.35
N ALA A 178 4.73 10.78 -22.63
CA ALA A 178 5.63 9.70 -22.25
C ALA A 178 6.99 9.82 -22.96
N VAL A 179 7.02 10.37 -24.19
CA VAL A 179 8.25 10.70 -24.94
C VAL A 179 9.02 11.82 -24.23
N ILE A 180 8.35 12.92 -23.87
CA ILE A 180 8.94 14.06 -23.14
C ILE A 180 9.55 13.61 -21.81
N MET A 181 8.82 12.77 -21.07
CA MET A 181 9.26 12.23 -19.79
C MET A 181 10.49 11.33 -19.89
N ARG A 182 10.76 10.74 -21.06
CA ARG A 182 12.00 9.99 -21.34
C ARG A 182 13.15 10.89 -21.81
N GLY A 183 12.92 12.20 -21.92
CA GLY A 183 13.91 13.16 -22.44
C GLY A 183 14.10 13.06 -23.95
N GLU A 184 13.21 12.39 -24.66
CA GLU A 184 13.23 12.31 -26.12
C GLU A 184 12.73 13.65 -26.70
N PRO A 185 13.36 14.15 -27.79
CA PRO A 185 12.91 15.39 -28.42
C PRO A 185 11.50 15.24 -28.98
N VAL A 186 10.64 16.21 -28.68
CA VAL A 186 9.27 16.26 -29.23
C VAL A 186 9.17 17.36 -30.28
N ASP A 187 8.56 17.01 -31.40
CA ASP A 187 8.16 17.97 -32.43
C ASP A 187 6.98 18.81 -31.90
N GLU A 188 7.31 20.01 -31.44
CA GLU A 188 6.38 21.01 -30.90
C GLU A 188 5.27 21.37 -31.89
N GLY A 189 5.62 21.52 -33.17
CA GLY A 189 4.67 21.86 -34.23
C GLY A 189 3.67 20.74 -34.46
N LYS A 190 4.15 19.49 -34.48
CA LYS A 190 3.28 18.31 -34.57
C LYS A 190 2.36 18.20 -33.36
N ARG A 191 2.86 18.40 -32.14
CA ARG A 191 2.04 18.33 -30.92
C ARG A 191 0.95 19.40 -30.91
N ALA A 192 1.32 20.65 -31.23
CA ALA A 192 0.37 21.77 -31.33
C ALA A 192 -0.71 21.51 -32.39
N ALA A 193 -0.34 20.96 -33.55
CA ALA A 193 -1.29 20.60 -34.60
C ALA A 193 -2.26 19.48 -34.17
N MET A 194 -1.79 18.48 -33.42
CA MET A 194 -2.64 17.43 -32.88
C MET A 194 -3.65 17.98 -31.86
N LEU A 195 -3.21 18.84 -30.93
CA LEU A 195 -4.11 19.50 -29.97
C LEU A 195 -5.13 20.39 -30.68
N ALA A 196 -4.71 21.20 -31.66
CA ALA A 196 -5.61 22.05 -32.44
C ALA A 196 -6.69 21.24 -33.18
N THR A 197 -6.31 20.08 -33.74
CA THR A 197 -7.27 19.16 -34.38
C THR A 197 -8.29 18.64 -33.39
N LEU A 198 -7.86 18.21 -32.19
CA LEU A 198 -8.76 17.70 -31.16
C LEU A 198 -9.70 18.77 -30.58
N ARG A 199 -9.23 20.02 -30.42
CA ARG A 199 -10.08 21.14 -29.94
C ARG A 199 -11.28 21.38 -30.85
N GLY A 200 -11.08 21.22 -32.15
CA GLY A 200 -12.09 21.41 -33.19
C GLY A 200 -12.88 20.16 -33.54
N ASP A 201 -12.76 19.06 -32.79
CA ASP A 201 -13.32 17.78 -33.21
C ASP A 201 -14.86 17.81 -33.29
N PRO A 202 -15.46 17.55 -34.47
CA PRO A 202 -16.91 17.60 -34.63
C PRO A 202 -17.66 16.63 -33.72
N ALA A 203 -17.04 15.51 -33.35
CA ALA A 203 -17.65 14.53 -32.46
C ALA A 203 -18.00 15.15 -31.10
N MET A 204 -17.05 15.88 -30.49
CA MET A 204 -17.28 16.55 -29.21
C MET A 204 -18.24 17.74 -29.32
N GLN A 205 -18.22 18.46 -30.44
CA GLN A 205 -19.11 19.61 -30.67
C GLN A 205 -20.58 19.20 -30.86
N SER A 206 -20.83 18.00 -31.39
CA SER A 206 -22.18 17.53 -31.69
C SER A 206 -23.06 17.28 -30.45
N HIS A 207 -22.45 17.17 -29.26
CA HIS A 207 -23.15 16.87 -27.99
C HIS A 207 -23.33 18.10 -27.09
N GLY A 208 -23.30 19.30 -27.68
CA GLY A 208 -23.66 20.55 -27.01
C GLY A 208 -22.48 21.41 -26.57
N ALA A 209 -22.79 22.66 -26.24
CA ALA A 209 -21.79 23.69 -25.96
C ALA A 209 -20.97 23.42 -24.69
N GLU A 210 -21.58 22.79 -23.68
CA GLU A 210 -20.91 22.53 -22.39
C GLU A 210 -19.83 21.45 -22.51
N LEU A 211 -20.13 20.30 -23.12
CA LEU A 211 -19.11 19.28 -23.40
C LEU A 211 -17.99 19.83 -24.31
N SER A 212 -18.37 20.57 -25.36
CA SER A 212 -17.39 21.20 -26.26
C SER A 212 -16.47 22.19 -25.54
N ARG A 213 -16.99 22.94 -24.55
CA ARG A 213 -16.19 23.84 -23.71
C ARG A 213 -15.27 23.03 -22.80
N ALA A 214 -15.81 22.10 -22.02
CA ALA A 214 -15.04 21.24 -21.10
C ALA A 214 -13.89 20.50 -21.81
N TRP A 215 -14.15 19.98 -23.01
CA TRP A 215 -13.15 19.31 -23.83
C TRP A 215 -12.00 20.23 -24.25
N ARG A 216 -12.31 21.44 -24.75
CA ARG A 216 -11.29 22.42 -25.15
C ARG A 216 -10.46 22.88 -23.97
N ASP A 217 -11.13 23.22 -22.89
CA ASP A 217 -10.55 23.62 -21.61
C ASP A 217 -9.56 22.56 -21.09
N MET A 218 -9.94 21.28 -21.10
CA MET A 218 -9.06 20.18 -20.72
C MET A 218 -7.85 20.06 -21.65
N LEU A 219 -8.04 20.19 -22.97
CA LEU A 219 -6.93 20.13 -23.94
C LEU A 219 -5.97 21.32 -23.83
N ASP A 220 -6.45 22.49 -23.45
CA ASP A 220 -5.62 23.67 -23.19
C ASP A 220 -4.69 23.42 -22.00
N THR A 221 -5.25 22.97 -20.86
CA THR A 221 -4.45 22.59 -19.68
C THR A 221 -3.55 21.38 -19.95
N LEU A 222 -3.98 20.41 -20.77
CA LEU A 222 -3.12 19.32 -21.22
C LEU A 222 -1.92 19.85 -22.02
N GLY A 223 -2.14 20.82 -22.91
CA GLY A 223 -1.09 21.46 -23.69
C GLY A 223 -0.03 22.13 -22.82
N GLU A 224 -0.46 22.82 -21.76
CA GLU A 224 0.41 23.41 -20.74
C GLU A 224 1.14 22.34 -19.93
N TRP A 225 0.43 21.31 -19.47
CA TRP A 225 1.01 20.23 -18.68
C TRP A 225 2.10 19.46 -19.44
N LEU A 226 1.89 19.20 -20.74
CA LEU A 226 2.80 18.40 -21.56
C LEU A 226 4.21 19.00 -21.69
N VAL A 227 4.39 20.32 -21.54
CA VAL A 227 5.72 20.95 -21.62
C VAL A 227 6.45 21.00 -20.29
N LEU A 228 5.75 20.73 -19.18
CA LEU A 228 6.32 20.78 -17.85
C LEU A 228 7.10 19.49 -17.56
N LYS A 229 8.06 19.59 -16.65
CA LYS A 229 8.79 18.46 -16.06
C LYS A 229 8.32 18.26 -14.62
N PRO A 230 8.42 17.05 -14.05
CA PRO A 230 8.00 16.78 -12.67
C PRO A 230 8.61 17.68 -11.60
N MET A 231 9.76 18.30 -11.87
CA MET A 231 10.46 19.19 -10.93
C MET A 231 10.12 20.67 -11.16
N ASP A 232 9.35 21.00 -12.20
CA ASP A 232 8.94 22.36 -12.46
C ASP A 232 7.93 22.79 -11.39
N ARG A 233 8.05 24.04 -10.96
CA ARG A 233 7.20 24.61 -9.89
C ARG A 233 5.71 24.43 -10.17
N ASP A 234 5.31 24.59 -11.42
CA ASP A 234 3.92 24.61 -11.84
C ASP A 234 3.39 23.21 -12.19
N TRP A 235 4.24 22.17 -12.16
CA TRP A 235 3.86 20.80 -12.51
C TRP A 235 2.72 20.30 -11.63
N SER A 236 2.86 20.41 -10.31
CA SER A 236 1.88 19.87 -9.36
C SER A 236 0.52 20.56 -9.49
N GLU A 237 0.53 21.87 -9.75
CA GLU A 237 -0.68 22.67 -9.89
C GLU A 237 -1.38 22.39 -11.21
N THR A 238 -0.67 22.52 -12.33
CA THR A 238 -1.22 22.21 -13.66
C THR A 238 -1.71 20.78 -13.75
N SER A 239 -1.05 19.86 -13.03
CA SER A 239 -1.51 18.48 -12.89
C SER A 239 -2.84 18.37 -12.15
N ALA A 240 -3.02 19.09 -11.04
CA ALA A 240 -4.27 19.09 -10.29
C ALA A 240 -5.41 19.71 -11.11
N ASP A 241 -5.14 20.81 -11.81
CA ASP A 241 -6.09 21.45 -12.73
C ASP A 241 -6.49 20.50 -13.87
N LEU A 242 -5.52 19.78 -14.44
CA LEU A 242 -5.78 18.80 -15.48
C LEU A 242 -6.69 17.67 -14.98
N ARG A 243 -6.48 17.14 -13.77
CA ARG A 243 -7.40 16.14 -13.18
C ARG A 243 -8.81 16.68 -13.08
N ALA A 244 -8.96 17.85 -12.46
CA ALA A 244 -10.27 18.47 -12.26
C ALA A 244 -10.98 18.70 -13.60
N ARG A 245 -10.27 19.09 -14.66
CA ARG A 245 -10.85 19.27 -16.00
C ARG A 245 -11.18 17.95 -16.71
N LEU A 246 -10.42 16.88 -16.49
CA LEU A 246 -10.76 15.54 -16.98
C LEU A 246 -12.04 15.02 -16.32
N ASP A 247 -12.22 15.28 -15.03
CA ASP A 247 -13.47 14.96 -14.34
C ASP A 247 -14.65 15.72 -14.95
N VAL A 248 -14.50 17.02 -15.22
CA VAL A 248 -15.56 17.82 -15.85
C VAL A 248 -15.94 17.27 -17.23
N VAL A 249 -14.97 16.80 -18.02
CA VAL A 249 -15.27 16.14 -19.31
C VAL A 249 -16.09 14.87 -19.06
N SER A 250 -15.70 14.03 -18.10
CA SER A 250 -16.45 12.82 -17.74
C SER A 250 -17.87 13.13 -17.24
N ASP A 251 -18.04 14.18 -16.44
CA ASP A 251 -19.33 14.66 -15.94
C ASP A 251 -20.26 15.10 -17.09
N GLN A 252 -19.72 15.85 -18.06
CA GLN A 252 -20.50 16.30 -19.23
C GLN A 252 -20.86 15.13 -20.16
N LEU A 253 -19.98 14.14 -20.30
CA LEU A 253 -20.29 12.90 -21.03
C LEU A 253 -21.42 12.13 -20.34
N ALA A 254 -21.36 11.98 -19.01
CA ALA A 254 -22.41 11.34 -18.22
C ALA A 254 -23.74 12.10 -18.28
N ALA A 255 -23.72 13.43 -18.26
CA ALA A 255 -24.91 14.28 -18.41
C ALA A 255 -25.58 14.13 -19.79
N ALA A 256 -24.80 13.80 -20.83
CA ALA A 256 -25.29 13.42 -22.16
C ALA A 256 -25.69 11.93 -22.27
N GLU A 257 -25.69 11.18 -21.16
CA GLU A 257 -25.89 9.73 -21.10
C GLU A 257 -24.87 8.91 -21.92
N LEU A 258 -23.69 9.47 -22.20
CA LEU A 258 -22.62 8.81 -22.96
C LEU A 258 -21.70 8.02 -22.03
N GLY A 259 -21.40 6.79 -22.42
CA GLY A 259 -20.65 5.83 -21.60
C GLY A 259 -19.15 5.98 -21.69
N TYR A 260 -18.60 7.14 -21.31
CA TYR A 260 -17.16 7.39 -21.40
C TYR A 260 -16.62 7.99 -20.10
N TYR A 261 -15.39 7.61 -19.75
CA TYR A 261 -14.71 8.05 -18.54
C TYR A 261 -13.24 8.31 -18.84
N LEU A 262 -12.68 9.40 -18.31
CA LEU A 262 -11.28 9.75 -18.45
C LEU A 262 -10.62 9.70 -17.07
N ASP A 263 -9.58 8.88 -16.94
CA ASP A 263 -8.87 8.70 -15.67
C ASP A 263 -7.45 9.29 -15.76
N PRO A 264 -7.12 10.29 -14.94
CA PRO A 264 -5.75 10.72 -14.76
C PRO A 264 -5.02 9.78 -13.78
N GLU A 265 -4.62 8.58 -14.23
CA GLU A 265 -3.73 7.72 -13.41
C GLU A 265 -2.34 8.37 -13.19
N ILE A 266 -2.12 9.55 -13.79
CA ILE A 266 -0.88 10.34 -13.79
C ILE A 266 -0.34 10.67 -12.38
N LEU A 267 -1.14 10.70 -11.31
CA LEU A 267 -0.83 11.67 -10.27
C LEU A 267 -0.75 11.15 -8.83
N GLY A 268 -0.29 9.92 -8.66
CA GLY A 268 0.30 9.56 -7.37
C GLY A 268 1.69 10.19 -7.22
N ASP A 269 1.98 10.79 -6.05
CA ASP A 269 3.31 11.32 -5.67
C ASP A 269 4.48 10.33 -5.79
N HIS A 270 4.19 9.07 -6.13
CA HIS A 270 5.21 8.05 -6.22
C HIS A 270 5.86 8.08 -7.62
N PRO A 271 7.18 8.37 -7.73
CA PRO A 271 7.91 8.49 -9.00
C PRO A 271 8.03 7.17 -9.80
N ARG A 272 7.33 6.11 -9.39
CA ARG A 272 7.31 4.80 -10.05
C ARG A 272 5.95 4.44 -10.65
N ARG A 273 4.89 5.22 -10.41
CA ARG A 273 3.61 4.99 -11.08
C ARG A 273 3.69 5.48 -12.52
N ARG A 274 3.06 4.75 -13.43
CA ARG A 274 3.03 5.10 -14.85
C ARG A 274 2.22 6.38 -15.00
N GLN A 275 2.83 7.39 -15.61
CA GLN A 275 2.13 8.63 -15.94
C GLN A 275 1.40 8.43 -17.27
N GLY A 276 0.07 8.34 -17.25
CA GLY A 276 -0.78 8.45 -18.43
C GLY A 276 -2.23 8.85 -18.12
N ILE A 277 -2.88 9.52 -19.06
CA ILE A 277 -4.35 9.68 -19.05
C ILE A 277 -4.92 8.49 -19.81
N PHE A 278 -5.85 7.78 -19.19
CA PHE A 278 -6.51 6.64 -19.78
C PHE A 278 -7.95 6.95 -20.11
N THR A 279 -8.40 6.42 -21.24
CA THR A 279 -9.78 6.57 -21.71
C THR A 279 -10.50 5.25 -21.61
N TYR A 280 -11.68 5.31 -21.04
CA TYR A 280 -12.52 4.15 -20.81
C TYR A 280 -13.89 4.36 -21.41
N ARG A 281 -14.47 3.22 -21.80
CA ARG A 281 -15.87 3.05 -22.10
C ARG A 281 -16.54 2.42 -20.90
N ILE A 282 -17.62 3.03 -20.44
CA ILE A 282 -18.49 2.49 -19.41
C ILE A 282 -19.41 1.46 -20.09
N GLU A 283 -19.20 0.18 -19.80
CA GLU A 283 -20.05 -0.91 -20.30
C GLU A 283 -21.36 -1.00 -19.51
N THR A 284 -21.27 -0.80 -18.20
CA THR A 284 -22.40 -0.89 -17.27
C THR A 284 -22.24 0.16 -16.18
N VAL A 285 -23.33 0.86 -15.86
CA VAL A 285 -23.52 1.55 -14.59
C VAL A 285 -24.30 0.61 -13.68
N ALA A 286 -23.67 0.17 -12.60
CA ALA A 286 -24.29 -0.71 -11.61
C ALA A 286 -24.47 0.03 -10.29
N PHE A 287 -25.31 -0.53 -9.42
CA PHE A 287 -25.51 -0.04 -8.07
C PHE A 287 -25.28 -1.17 -7.09
N VAL A 288 -24.58 -0.88 -6.00
CA VAL A 288 -24.40 -1.77 -4.86
C VAL A 288 -25.12 -1.15 -3.68
N ARG A 289 -25.92 -1.93 -2.98
CA ARG A 289 -26.71 -1.48 -1.84
C ARG A 289 -26.10 -1.95 -0.53
N ALA A 290 -26.21 -1.10 0.48
CA ALA A 290 -25.75 -1.31 1.83
C ALA A 290 -26.77 -0.69 2.81
N ASN A 291 -27.75 -1.49 3.25
CA ASN A 291 -28.96 -0.97 3.91
C ASN A 291 -29.66 0.09 3.05
N ASP A 292 -29.79 1.32 3.56
CA ASP A 292 -30.40 2.47 2.89
C ASP A 292 -29.41 3.24 1.99
N ALA A 293 -28.12 2.90 2.02
CA ALA A 293 -27.13 3.48 1.14
C ALA A 293 -27.10 2.74 -0.20
N GLU A 294 -26.97 3.50 -1.28
CA GLU A 294 -26.83 3.01 -2.64
C GLU A 294 -25.58 3.63 -3.26
N VAL A 295 -24.66 2.80 -3.73
CA VAL A 295 -23.37 3.20 -4.29
C VAL A 295 -23.35 2.87 -5.76
N ARG A 296 -23.21 3.90 -6.61
CA ARG A 296 -23.01 3.73 -8.05
C ARG A 296 -21.59 3.23 -8.33
N VAL A 297 -21.46 2.22 -9.18
CA VAL A 297 -20.18 1.64 -9.59
C VAL A 297 -20.13 1.55 -11.12
N LEU A 298 -19.02 1.98 -11.72
CA LEU A 298 -18.84 2.00 -13.17
C LEU A 298 -18.00 0.80 -13.62
N GLU A 299 -18.51 0.01 -14.57
CA GLU A 299 -17.75 -1.05 -15.22
C GLU A 299 -17.07 -0.53 -16.46
N LEU A 300 -15.75 -0.45 -16.42
CA LEU A 300 -14.93 0.22 -17.43
C LEU A 300 -14.21 -0.80 -18.31
N ARG A 301 -14.27 -0.57 -19.62
CA ARG A 301 -13.38 -1.19 -20.61
C ARG A 301 -12.51 -0.13 -21.23
N ARG A 302 -11.22 -0.37 -21.31
CA ARG A 302 -10.26 0.57 -21.86
C ARG A 302 -10.45 0.74 -23.37
N LEU A 303 -10.37 1.99 -23.83
CA LEU A 303 -10.48 2.34 -25.26
C LEU A 303 -9.11 2.45 -25.94
N ASP A 304 -8.09 2.88 -25.21
CA ASP A 304 -6.74 2.97 -25.76
C ASP A 304 -6.07 1.58 -25.91
N ALA A 305 -5.29 1.40 -26.98
CA ALA A 305 -4.63 0.13 -27.30
C ALA A 305 -3.30 -0.08 -26.56
N THR A 306 -2.98 0.71 -25.53
CA THR A 306 -1.64 0.62 -24.93
C THR A 306 -1.53 -0.65 -24.07
N THR A 307 -0.46 -1.41 -24.27
CA THR A 307 -0.24 -2.76 -23.71
C THR A 307 0.08 -2.77 -22.21
N GLY A 308 -0.18 -1.67 -21.51
CA GLY A 308 0.07 -1.54 -20.08
C GLY A 308 -1.17 -1.82 -19.25
N GLY A 309 -1.52 -3.09 -19.05
CA GLY A 309 -2.61 -3.45 -18.15
C GLY A 309 -2.32 -3.00 -16.70
N ALA A 310 -3.30 -2.38 -16.06
CA ALA A 310 -3.26 -2.14 -14.62
C ALA A 310 -3.24 -3.50 -13.89
N GLY A 311 -2.42 -3.62 -12.85
CA GLY A 311 -2.39 -4.83 -12.01
C GLY A 311 -3.59 -4.96 -11.08
N VAL A 312 -4.46 -3.93 -11.04
CA VAL A 312 -5.65 -3.84 -10.19
C VAL A 312 -6.90 -4.21 -10.99
N LEU A 313 -7.90 -4.77 -10.30
CA LEU A 313 -9.18 -5.19 -10.91
C LEU A 313 -10.26 -4.11 -10.85
N GLY A 314 -10.07 -3.12 -9.97
CA GLY A 314 -10.93 -1.98 -9.74
C GLY A 314 -10.10 -0.85 -9.13
N LEU A 315 -10.72 0.31 -8.98
CA LEU A 315 -10.10 1.46 -8.37
C LEU A 315 -11.16 2.33 -7.68
N THR A 316 -10.82 2.76 -6.48
CA THR A 316 -11.56 3.80 -5.77
C THR A 316 -10.54 4.77 -5.16
N SER A 317 -10.53 6.04 -5.60
CA SER A 317 -9.61 7.08 -5.09
C SER A 317 -10.41 8.26 -4.55
N GLU A 318 -9.83 9.09 -3.67
CA GLU A 318 -10.53 10.28 -3.14
C GLU A 318 -11.04 11.22 -4.25
N GLU A 319 -10.35 11.22 -5.38
CA GLU A 319 -10.68 12.04 -6.56
C GLU A 319 -11.79 11.39 -7.41
N ILE A 320 -11.84 10.06 -7.44
CA ILE A 320 -12.87 9.32 -8.18
C ILE A 320 -14.16 9.28 -7.37
N GLU A 321 -15.19 9.94 -7.88
CA GLU A 321 -16.50 10.01 -7.23
C GLU A 321 -17.19 8.65 -7.19
N ASP A 322 -17.23 7.94 -8.32
CA ASP A 322 -17.83 6.61 -8.44
C ASP A 322 -16.77 5.52 -8.49
N PRO A 323 -16.79 4.52 -7.59
CA PRO A 323 -15.95 3.34 -7.69
C PRO A 323 -15.97 2.73 -9.10
N VAL A 324 -14.83 2.21 -9.56
CA VAL A 324 -14.72 1.65 -10.91
C VAL A 324 -14.23 0.21 -10.89
N VAL A 325 -14.74 -0.60 -11.83
CA VAL A 325 -14.34 -1.99 -12.07
C VAL A 325 -13.70 -2.10 -13.45
N LEU A 326 -12.47 -2.60 -13.54
CA LEU A 326 -11.71 -2.67 -14.79
C LEU A 326 -11.90 -4.03 -15.49
N LEU A 327 -12.77 -4.05 -16.50
CA LEU A 327 -13.19 -5.27 -17.17
C LEU A 327 -12.05 -5.98 -17.92
N ASP A 328 -11.10 -5.25 -18.50
CA ASP A 328 -9.94 -5.87 -19.19
C ASP A 328 -9.00 -6.59 -18.22
N ALA A 329 -8.82 -6.03 -17.01
CA ALA A 329 -8.02 -6.68 -15.96
C ALA A 329 -8.73 -7.93 -15.43
N ILE A 330 -10.06 -7.88 -15.31
CA ILE A 330 -10.88 -9.05 -14.99
C ILE A 330 -10.78 -10.10 -16.09
N ASP A 331 -10.89 -9.71 -17.35
CA ASP A 331 -10.76 -10.63 -18.50
C ASP A 331 -9.41 -11.34 -18.49
N HIS A 332 -8.34 -10.59 -18.23
CA HIS A 332 -7.01 -11.14 -18.06
C HIS A 332 -6.95 -12.12 -16.87
N LYS A 333 -7.53 -11.79 -15.72
CA LYS A 333 -7.59 -12.68 -14.55
C LYS A 333 -8.41 -13.93 -14.82
N ILE A 334 -9.53 -13.82 -15.53
CA ILE A 334 -10.35 -14.97 -15.94
C ILE A 334 -9.51 -15.91 -16.80
N ALA A 335 -8.87 -15.39 -17.84
CA ALA A 335 -8.08 -16.17 -18.78
C ALA A 335 -6.85 -16.84 -18.11
N THR A 336 -6.14 -16.11 -17.25
CA THR A 336 -4.85 -16.56 -16.70
C THR A 336 -4.95 -17.32 -15.38
N GLN A 337 -6.06 -17.18 -14.64
CA GLN A 337 -6.20 -17.78 -13.31
C GLN A 337 -7.48 -18.62 -13.19
N VAL A 338 -8.65 -18.05 -13.50
CA VAL A 338 -9.94 -18.71 -13.22
C VAL A 338 -10.21 -19.89 -14.16
N LEU A 339 -10.02 -19.72 -15.48
CA LEU A 339 -10.22 -20.79 -16.44
C LEU A 339 -9.25 -21.98 -16.23
N PRO A 340 -7.95 -21.76 -15.98
CA PRO A 340 -7.05 -22.85 -15.59
C PRO A 340 -7.52 -23.63 -14.34
N ILE A 341 -8.03 -22.93 -13.32
CA ILE A 341 -8.51 -23.59 -12.09
C ILE A 341 -9.75 -24.44 -12.36
N LEU A 342 -10.65 -24.00 -13.24
CA LEU A 342 -11.82 -24.80 -13.66
C LEU A 342 -11.43 -26.15 -14.25
N VAL A 343 -10.32 -26.21 -14.98
CA VAL A 343 -9.76 -27.46 -15.53
C VAL A 343 -8.80 -28.19 -14.58
N GLY A 344 -8.68 -27.73 -13.33
CA GLY A 344 -7.93 -28.42 -12.27
C GLY A 344 -6.50 -27.93 -12.06
N ALA A 345 -6.09 -26.80 -12.64
CA ALA A 345 -4.79 -26.20 -12.34
C ALA A 345 -4.71 -25.73 -10.87
N PRO A 346 -3.51 -25.77 -10.25
CA PRO A 346 -3.30 -25.20 -8.93
C PRO A 346 -3.46 -23.67 -8.95
N PHE A 347 -3.88 -23.07 -7.84
CA PHE A 347 -3.91 -21.61 -7.71
C PHE A 347 -2.49 -21.06 -7.53
N PRO A 348 -2.06 -20.01 -8.27
CA PRO A 348 -0.70 -19.49 -8.20
C PRO A 348 -0.46 -18.71 -6.90
N ILE A 349 0.09 -19.38 -5.87
CA ILE A 349 0.47 -18.75 -4.59
C ILE A 349 1.94 -18.34 -4.63
N GLY A 350 2.21 -17.03 -4.60
CA GLY A 350 3.56 -16.46 -4.59
C GLY A 350 4.31 -16.60 -5.93
N GLU A 351 5.46 -15.93 -6.04
CA GLU A 351 6.26 -15.86 -7.29
C GLU A 351 7.62 -16.57 -7.18
N ASP A 352 7.96 -17.12 -6.01
CA ASP A 352 9.34 -17.47 -5.67
C ASP A 352 9.57 -18.96 -5.35
N ALA A 353 10.83 -19.29 -5.05
CA ALA A 353 11.29 -20.63 -4.65
C ALA A 353 10.54 -21.27 -3.46
N TRP A 354 9.79 -20.48 -2.67
CA TRP A 354 8.88 -21.00 -1.64
C TRP A 354 7.69 -21.72 -2.29
N ALA A 355 7.07 -21.12 -3.32
CA ALA A 355 5.93 -21.68 -4.04
C ALA A 355 6.29 -23.05 -4.66
N ALA A 356 7.48 -23.13 -5.27
CA ALA A 356 7.97 -24.34 -5.92
C ALA A 356 8.21 -25.52 -4.95
N ARG A 357 8.59 -25.25 -3.70
CA ARG A 357 9.00 -26.28 -2.74
C ARG A 357 7.95 -26.55 -1.67
N ARG A 358 7.56 -25.51 -0.92
CA ARG A 358 6.68 -25.62 0.26
C ARG A 358 5.25 -25.21 -0.05
N GLY A 359 5.05 -24.31 -1.01
CA GLY A 359 3.72 -23.79 -1.35
C GLY A 359 2.87 -24.71 -2.22
N ARG A 360 3.45 -25.75 -2.85
CA ARG A 360 2.74 -26.62 -3.81
C ARG A 360 1.50 -27.29 -3.23
N PRO A 361 1.53 -27.90 -2.02
CA PRO A 361 0.33 -28.50 -1.44
C PRO A 361 -0.78 -27.47 -1.20
N LEU A 362 -0.43 -26.28 -0.70
CA LEU A 362 -1.40 -25.20 -0.49
C LEU A 362 -1.99 -24.70 -1.82
N ALA A 363 -1.16 -24.52 -2.84
CA ALA A 363 -1.60 -24.10 -4.18
C ALA A 363 -2.57 -25.09 -4.81
N GLN A 364 -2.33 -26.40 -4.64
CA GLN A 364 -3.24 -27.45 -5.09
C GLN A 364 -4.56 -27.44 -4.29
N ALA A 365 -4.48 -27.36 -2.96
CA ALA A 365 -5.66 -27.32 -2.10
C ALA A 365 -6.53 -26.08 -2.37
N ALA A 366 -5.90 -24.91 -2.55
CA ALA A 366 -6.56 -23.66 -2.91
C ALA A 366 -7.24 -23.76 -4.29
N GLY A 367 -6.52 -24.25 -5.31
CA GLY A 367 -7.09 -24.47 -6.64
C GLY A 367 -8.31 -25.41 -6.60
N ALA A 368 -8.22 -26.51 -5.86
CA ALA A 368 -9.33 -27.43 -5.68
C ALA A 368 -10.52 -26.80 -4.95
N ALA A 369 -10.29 -25.98 -3.92
CA ALA A 369 -11.35 -25.28 -3.19
C ALA A 369 -12.07 -24.25 -4.06
N ILE A 370 -11.32 -23.40 -4.76
CA ILE A 370 -11.86 -22.40 -5.69
C ILE A 370 -12.62 -23.08 -6.83
N ARG A 371 -12.10 -24.19 -7.37
CA ARG A 371 -12.80 -24.98 -8.40
C ARG A 371 -14.15 -25.47 -7.91
N ARG A 372 -14.27 -25.94 -6.66
CA ARG A 372 -15.57 -26.36 -6.09
C ARG A 372 -16.56 -25.21 -6.03
N GLU A 373 -16.13 -24.03 -5.61
CA GLU A 373 -16.99 -22.82 -5.61
C GLU A 373 -17.45 -22.44 -7.01
N LEU A 374 -16.51 -22.37 -7.97
CA LEU A 374 -16.82 -22.02 -9.34
C LEU A 374 -17.80 -23.03 -9.96
N LEU A 375 -17.60 -24.34 -9.77
CA LEU A 375 -18.53 -25.35 -10.29
C LEU A 375 -19.93 -25.23 -9.67
N ALA A 376 -20.02 -24.92 -8.38
CA ALA A 376 -21.30 -24.67 -7.72
C ALA A 376 -22.00 -23.43 -8.28
N ALA A 377 -21.25 -22.35 -8.52
CA ALA A 377 -21.79 -21.07 -9.01
C ALA A 377 -22.13 -21.07 -10.52
N LEU A 378 -21.43 -21.87 -11.32
CA LEU A 378 -21.68 -22.01 -12.76
C LEU A 378 -22.85 -22.96 -13.06
N TYR A 379 -23.19 -23.86 -12.14
CA TYR A 379 -24.29 -24.82 -12.29
C TYR A 379 -24.26 -25.52 -13.66
N THR A 380 -25.29 -25.35 -14.50
CA THR A 380 -25.38 -25.95 -15.84
C THR A 380 -24.50 -25.28 -16.89
N ASP A 381 -24.01 -24.06 -16.66
CA ASP A 381 -23.25 -23.29 -17.64
C ASP A 381 -21.88 -23.91 -17.93
N VAL A 382 -21.35 -24.73 -17.03
CA VAL A 382 -20.10 -25.48 -17.21
C VAL A 382 -20.09 -26.37 -18.46
N LYS A 383 -21.27 -26.73 -19.00
CA LYS A 383 -21.40 -27.53 -20.23
C LYS A 383 -21.03 -26.76 -21.50
N SER A 384 -20.98 -25.42 -21.45
CA SER A 384 -20.59 -24.57 -22.57
C SER A 384 -19.43 -23.68 -22.14
N PRO A 385 -18.22 -23.81 -22.73
CA PRO A 385 -17.07 -22.97 -22.37
C PRO A 385 -17.35 -21.47 -22.45
N GLU A 386 -18.13 -21.03 -23.45
CA GLU A 386 -18.53 -19.64 -23.63
C GLU A 386 -19.43 -19.15 -22.49
N ARG A 387 -20.48 -19.91 -22.15
CA ARG A 387 -21.38 -19.56 -21.04
C ARG A 387 -20.66 -19.61 -19.69
N ALA A 388 -19.82 -20.62 -19.48
CA ALA A 388 -19.00 -20.74 -18.28
C ALA A 388 -18.07 -19.53 -18.10
N THR A 389 -17.42 -19.08 -19.18
CA THR A 389 -16.54 -17.90 -19.17
C THR A 389 -17.34 -16.63 -18.89
N ALA A 390 -18.46 -16.43 -19.59
CA ALA A 390 -19.32 -15.27 -19.39
C ALA A 390 -19.87 -15.20 -17.95
N ARG A 391 -20.32 -16.33 -17.41
CA ARG A 391 -20.81 -16.42 -16.03
C ARG A 391 -19.70 -16.21 -15.00
N ALA A 392 -18.52 -16.81 -15.21
CA ALA A 392 -17.37 -16.59 -14.34
C ALA A 392 -16.95 -15.10 -14.32
N ARG A 393 -16.96 -14.44 -15.49
CA ARG A 393 -16.75 -12.98 -15.59
C ARG A 393 -17.77 -12.23 -14.74
N GLN A 394 -19.07 -12.48 -14.91
CA GLN A 394 -20.12 -11.81 -14.12
C GLN A 394 -19.92 -11.97 -12.62
N LEU A 395 -19.59 -13.18 -12.16
CA LEU A 395 -19.36 -13.46 -10.74
C LEU A 395 -18.14 -12.68 -10.21
N VAL A 396 -17.03 -12.65 -10.95
CA VAL A 396 -15.84 -11.89 -10.56
C VAL A 396 -16.11 -10.37 -10.59
N VAL A 397 -16.85 -9.87 -11.58
CA VAL A 397 -17.24 -8.47 -11.65
C VAL A 397 -18.09 -8.07 -10.45
N GLY A 398 -19.13 -8.83 -10.09
CA GLY A 398 -19.95 -8.55 -8.90
C GLY A 398 -19.13 -8.59 -7.60
N SER A 399 -18.20 -9.55 -7.48
CA SER A 399 -17.30 -9.62 -6.33
C SER A 399 -16.42 -8.36 -6.20
N VAL A 400 -15.80 -7.91 -7.30
CA VAL A 400 -14.96 -6.70 -7.30
C VAL A 400 -15.83 -5.45 -7.08
N ARG A 401 -17.04 -5.40 -7.62
CA ARG A 401 -17.99 -4.31 -7.40
C ARG A 401 -18.28 -4.10 -5.92
N HIS A 402 -18.50 -5.17 -5.16
CA HIS A 402 -18.66 -5.08 -3.70
C HIS A 402 -17.41 -4.53 -3.00
N HIS A 403 -16.21 -4.95 -3.41
CA HIS A 403 -14.96 -4.43 -2.86
C HIS A 403 -14.84 -2.92 -3.05
N GLU A 404 -15.04 -2.44 -4.27
CA GLU A 404 -14.90 -1.03 -4.64
C GLU A 404 -16.02 -0.18 -4.01
N ALA A 405 -17.25 -0.71 -3.93
CA ALA A 405 -18.34 -0.05 -3.22
C ALA A 405 -18.04 0.13 -1.71
N GLN A 406 -17.39 -0.84 -1.07
CA GLN A 406 -17.01 -0.70 0.34
C GLN A 406 -16.02 0.45 0.55
N HIS A 407 -15.04 0.64 -0.34
CA HIS A 407 -14.12 1.78 -0.27
C HIS A 407 -14.86 3.12 -0.28
N LYS A 408 -15.93 3.25 -1.07
CA LYS A 408 -16.76 4.47 -1.08
C LYS A 408 -17.51 4.67 0.23
N LEU A 409 -18.11 3.62 0.77
CA LEU A 409 -18.82 3.68 2.06
C LEU A 409 -17.87 4.07 3.20
N ASP A 410 -16.69 3.48 3.22
CA ASP A 410 -15.69 3.72 4.27
C ASP A 410 -15.17 5.15 4.29
N LYS A 411 -15.12 5.85 3.14
CA LYS A 411 -14.72 7.27 3.08
C LYS A 411 -15.71 8.21 3.78
N GLY A 412 -16.99 7.84 3.81
CA GLY A 412 -18.01 8.60 4.52
C GLY A 412 -17.96 8.39 6.04
N GLU A 413 -17.11 7.49 6.53
CA GLU A 413 -17.16 7.00 7.89
C GLU A 413 -15.79 7.09 8.59
N THR A 414 -15.82 7.32 9.90
CA THR A 414 -14.60 7.26 10.71
C THR A 414 -14.43 5.85 11.26
N LEU A 415 -13.76 4.98 10.48
CA LEU A 415 -13.45 3.62 10.93
C LEU A 415 -12.44 3.61 12.08
N ALA A 416 -12.70 2.77 13.10
CA ALA A 416 -11.69 2.42 14.09
C ALA A 416 -10.45 1.85 13.40
N TYR A 417 -9.26 2.14 13.94
CA TYR A 417 -8.01 1.62 13.39
C TYR A 417 -7.67 0.27 14.04
N PRO A 418 -7.72 -0.86 13.32
CA PRO A 418 -7.64 -2.18 13.96
C PRO A 418 -6.29 -2.44 14.64
N LEU A 419 -6.35 -2.92 15.88
CA LEU A 419 -5.15 -3.17 16.70
C LEU A 419 -4.13 -4.13 16.05
N PRO A 420 -4.53 -5.23 15.38
CA PRO A 420 -3.58 -6.09 14.67
C PRO A 420 -2.77 -5.33 13.60
N LEU A 421 -3.43 -4.46 12.84
CA LEU A 421 -2.77 -3.61 11.84
C LEU A 421 -1.85 -2.57 12.50
N ALA A 422 -2.26 -2.00 13.64
CA ALA A 422 -1.44 -1.05 14.40
C ALA A 422 -0.14 -1.66 14.92
N ARG A 423 -0.14 -2.95 15.30
CA ARG A 423 1.08 -3.66 15.73
C ARG A 423 2.08 -3.82 14.59
N MET A 424 1.61 -3.91 13.35
CA MET A 424 2.46 -4.03 12.16
C MET A 424 2.95 -2.66 11.64
N LEU A 425 2.24 -1.58 12.00
CA LEU A 425 2.50 -0.19 11.59
C LEU A 425 2.49 0.78 12.79
N PRO A 426 3.35 0.59 13.82
CA PRO A 426 3.22 1.28 15.10
C PRO A 426 3.42 2.80 15.03
N GLU A 427 4.25 3.30 14.11
CA GLU A 427 4.64 4.72 14.03
C GLU A 427 3.82 5.54 13.02
N ARG A 428 2.80 4.96 12.38
CA ARG A 428 2.30 5.47 11.09
C ARG A 428 0.79 5.58 10.94
N LYS A 429 0.01 5.57 12.02
CA LYS A 429 -1.47 5.46 11.95
C LYS A 429 -2.15 6.52 11.07
N ASN A 430 -1.60 7.73 10.99
CA ASN A 430 -2.13 8.84 10.19
C ASN A 430 -1.40 9.02 8.85
N GLU A 431 -0.43 8.17 8.52
CA GLU A 431 0.20 8.20 7.21
C GLU A 431 -0.76 7.65 6.15
N PRO A 432 -0.74 8.17 4.91
CA PRO A 432 -1.59 7.68 3.82
C PRO A 432 -1.56 6.17 3.61
N PHE A 433 -0.41 5.53 3.89
CA PHE A 433 -0.24 4.08 3.84
C PHE A 433 -1.15 3.35 4.85
N ALA A 434 -1.13 3.76 6.12
CA ALA A 434 -1.95 3.16 7.17
C ALA A 434 -3.45 3.38 6.93
N ILE A 435 -3.84 4.55 6.44
CA ILE A 435 -5.24 4.86 6.09
C ILE A 435 -5.72 3.93 4.97
N ARG A 436 -4.92 3.77 3.90
CA ARG A 436 -5.24 2.83 2.82
C ARG A 436 -5.31 1.40 3.31
N ALA A 437 -4.34 0.93 4.09
CA ALA A 437 -4.36 -0.41 4.64
C ALA A 437 -5.59 -0.69 5.52
N ARG A 438 -6.11 0.32 6.25
CA ARG A 438 -7.37 0.21 6.99
C ARG A 438 -8.57 0.03 6.05
N TYR A 439 -8.67 0.84 4.99
CA TYR A 439 -9.79 0.73 4.03
C TYR A 439 -9.71 -0.57 3.23
N GLU A 440 -8.53 -0.99 2.79
CA GLU A 440 -8.33 -2.31 2.15
C GLU A 440 -8.76 -3.46 3.07
N LEU A 441 -8.42 -3.40 4.36
CA LEU A 441 -8.84 -4.41 5.33
C LEU A 441 -10.36 -4.49 5.47
N SER A 442 -11.03 -3.34 5.54
CA SER A 442 -12.49 -3.27 5.56
C SER A 442 -13.10 -3.83 4.26
N ALA A 443 -12.60 -3.37 3.11
CA ALA A 443 -13.07 -3.76 1.78
C ALA A 443 -12.95 -5.28 1.53
N TYR A 444 -11.80 -5.90 1.82
CA TYR A 444 -11.64 -7.35 1.63
C TYR A 444 -12.52 -8.19 2.57
N LEU A 445 -12.62 -7.81 3.84
CA LEU A 445 -13.50 -8.53 4.78
C LEU A 445 -14.97 -8.37 4.39
N SER A 446 -15.39 -7.18 3.99
CA SER A 446 -16.75 -6.92 3.47
C SER A 446 -17.03 -7.71 2.20
N GLN A 447 -16.08 -7.74 1.26
CA GLN A 447 -16.17 -8.52 0.03
C GLN A 447 -16.33 -10.01 0.33
N ILE A 448 -15.47 -10.61 1.16
CA ILE A 448 -15.56 -12.04 1.52
C ILE A 448 -16.88 -12.34 2.25
N ALA A 449 -17.36 -11.44 3.11
CA ALA A 449 -18.61 -11.63 3.84
C ALA A 449 -19.87 -11.52 2.96
N SER A 450 -19.85 -10.59 2.01
CA SER A 450 -21.00 -10.25 1.15
C SER A 450 -21.10 -11.17 -0.07
N ASP A 451 -19.96 -11.57 -0.63
CA ASP A 451 -19.90 -12.45 -1.81
C ASP A 451 -20.47 -13.84 -1.52
N THR A 452 -21.53 -14.19 -2.25
CA THR A 452 -22.23 -15.47 -2.07
C THR A 452 -21.57 -16.63 -2.82
N TRP A 453 -20.70 -16.34 -3.78
CA TRP A 453 -20.22 -17.34 -4.74
C TRP A 453 -18.72 -17.57 -4.69
N LEU A 454 -17.91 -16.54 -4.42
CA LEU A 454 -16.45 -16.59 -4.61
C LEU A 454 -15.57 -16.26 -3.37
N PRO A 455 -15.96 -16.56 -2.10
CA PRO A 455 -15.15 -16.18 -0.96
C PRO A 455 -13.76 -16.87 -0.93
N GLN A 456 -13.61 -18.12 -1.42
CA GLN A 456 -12.28 -18.73 -1.52
C GLN A 456 -11.42 -18.02 -2.56
N LEU A 457 -11.98 -17.68 -3.73
CA LEU A 457 -11.22 -16.97 -4.77
C LEU A 457 -10.73 -15.62 -4.25
N THR A 458 -11.58 -14.87 -3.54
CA THR A 458 -11.21 -13.58 -2.94
C THR A 458 -10.15 -13.74 -1.87
N LEU A 459 -10.34 -14.65 -0.91
CA LEU A 459 -9.38 -14.92 0.17
C LEU A 459 -7.98 -15.28 -0.38
N PHE A 460 -7.92 -16.19 -1.35
CA PHE A 460 -6.65 -16.62 -1.92
C PHE A 460 -6.03 -15.59 -2.88
N SER A 461 -6.85 -14.79 -3.57
CA SER A 461 -6.37 -13.64 -4.36
C SER A 461 -5.66 -12.63 -3.47
N LEU A 462 -6.27 -12.25 -2.34
CA LEU A 462 -5.64 -11.38 -1.34
C LEU A 462 -4.38 -12.03 -0.76
N SER A 463 -4.49 -13.28 -0.30
CA SER A 463 -3.39 -13.99 0.36
C SER A 463 -2.13 -14.09 -0.51
N ARG A 464 -2.28 -14.18 -1.83
CA ARG A 464 -1.16 -14.19 -2.79
C ARG A 464 -0.20 -13.01 -2.58
N HIS A 465 -0.69 -11.84 -2.18
CA HIS A 465 0.16 -10.65 -1.93
C HIS A 465 1.17 -10.92 -0.83
N ALA A 466 0.77 -11.52 0.29
CA ALA A 466 1.65 -11.86 1.42
C ALA A 466 2.72 -12.90 1.07
N PHE A 467 2.52 -13.69 0.01
CA PHE A 467 3.52 -14.67 -0.45
C PHE A 467 4.58 -14.10 -1.39
N ARG A 468 4.36 -12.94 -2.01
CA ARG A 468 5.38 -12.26 -2.84
C ARG A 468 6.60 -11.87 -2.00
N ARG A 469 7.82 -12.08 -2.50
CA ARG A 469 9.05 -11.52 -1.90
C ARG A 469 9.62 -10.42 -2.79
N GLY A 470 10.43 -9.58 -2.16
CA GLY A 470 11.08 -8.46 -2.84
C GLY A 470 10.14 -7.28 -3.09
N GLY A 471 10.75 -6.15 -3.42
CA GLY A 471 10.05 -4.89 -3.60
C GLY A 471 9.64 -4.20 -2.29
N PRO A 472 9.11 -2.98 -2.38
CA PRO A 472 8.49 -2.30 -1.25
C PRO A 472 7.29 -3.10 -0.75
N ARG A 473 7.09 -3.09 0.57
CA ARG A 473 5.87 -3.62 1.17
C ARG A 473 4.68 -2.81 0.68
N VAL A 474 3.60 -3.50 0.32
CA VAL A 474 2.33 -2.90 -0.06
C VAL A 474 1.26 -3.18 1.00
N GLU A 475 0.20 -2.39 1.00
CA GLU A 475 -0.88 -2.42 1.99
C GLU A 475 -1.47 -3.84 2.09
N GLU A 476 -1.73 -4.45 0.94
CA GLU A 476 -2.38 -5.75 0.76
C GLU A 476 -1.58 -6.90 1.39
N GLN A 477 -0.26 -6.76 1.53
CA GLN A 477 0.56 -7.76 2.23
C GLN A 477 0.21 -7.82 3.71
N LEU A 478 -0.01 -6.67 4.34
CA LEU A 478 -0.37 -6.58 5.76
C LEU A 478 -1.84 -6.93 5.97
N VAL A 479 -2.71 -6.43 5.08
CA VAL A 479 -4.14 -6.78 5.09
C VAL A 479 -4.35 -8.28 4.97
N ALA A 480 -3.65 -8.95 4.05
CA ALA A 480 -3.74 -10.40 3.90
C ALA A 480 -3.41 -11.14 5.21
N VAL A 481 -2.39 -10.71 5.95
CA VAL A 481 -2.04 -11.32 7.23
C VAL A 481 -3.17 -11.13 8.25
N VAL A 482 -3.67 -9.89 8.41
CA VAL A 482 -4.72 -9.58 9.39
C VAL A 482 -6.01 -10.33 9.07
N VAL A 483 -6.43 -10.37 7.80
CA VAL A 483 -7.63 -11.10 7.36
C VAL A 483 -7.51 -12.58 7.69
N VAL A 484 -6.39 -13.22 7.33
CA VAL A 484 -6.20 -14.66 7.56
C VAL A 484 -6.14 -14.99 9.05
N GLU A 485 -5.41 -14.22 9.85
CA GLU A 485 -5.35 -14.46 11.31
C GLU A 485 -6.72 -14.30 11.97
N ALA A 486 -7.45 -13.23 11.64
CA ALA A 486 -8.77 -12.96 12.21
C ALA A 486 -9.79 -14.04 11.81
N MET A 487 -9.84 -14.41 10.53
CA MET A 487 -10.73 -15.49 10.07
C MET A 487 -10.33 -16.85 10.66
N ALA A 488 -9.04 -17.15 10.77
CA ALA A 488 -8.56 -18.41 11.36
C ALA A 488 -9.05 -18.57 12.80
N ALA A 489 -8.94 -17.51 13.61
CA ALA A 489 -9.42 -17.49 14.98
C ALA A 489 -10.93 -17.78 15.05
N ARG A 490 -11.74 -17.18 14.16
CA ARG A 490 -13.20 -17.40 14.14
C ARG A 490 -13.62 -18.77 13.60
N LEU A 491 -12.77 -19.40 12.80
CA LEU A 491 -12.96 -20.76 12.30
C LEU A 491 -12.39 -21.84 13.26
N GLY A 492 -11.86 -21.44 14.42
CA GLY A 492 -11.25 -22.35 15.39
C GLY A 492 -9.98 -23.03 14.85
N ILE A 493 -9.29 -22.41 13.90
CA ILE A 493 -8.04 -22.93 13.34
C ILE A 493 -6.90 -22.54 14.28
N PRO A 494 -6.17 -23.51 14.87
CA PRO A 494 -5.11 -23.21 15.82
C PRO A 494 -3.96 -22.47 15.14
N SER A 495 -3.40 -21.49 15.85
CA SER A 495 -2.23 -20.75 15.40
C SER A 495 -1.01 -21.08 16.26
N ALA A 496 0.15 -21.23 15.63
CA ALA A 496 1.43 -21.40 16.32
C ALA A 496 2.03 -20.07 16.83
N GLY A 497 1.27 -18.98 16.74
CA GLY A 497 1.68 -17.62 17.09
C GLY A 497 1.45 -16.64 15.94
N PRO A 498 1.86 -15.36 16.08
CA PRO A 498 1.65 -14.37 15.03
C PRO A 498 2.39 -14.76 13.76
N VAL A 499 1.73 -14.56 12.61
CA VAL A 499 2.29 -14.70 11.26
C VAL A 499 3.32 -13.60 11.01
N MET A 500 3.06 -12.39 11.49
CA MET A 500 4.03 -11.30 11.44
C MET A 500 4.97 -11.39 12.66
N HIS A 501 6.25 -11.69 12.43
CA HIS A 501 7.24 -11.75 13.50
C HIS A 501 8.59 -11.17 13.05
N GLY A 502 9.28 -10.44 13.93
CA GLY A 502 10.58 -9.83 13.59
C GLY A 502 10.53 -8.86 12.41
N GLY A 503 9.37 -8.27 12.12
CA GLY A 503 9.21 -7.37 10.99
C GLY A 503 9.01 -8.07 9.64
N GLU A 504 8.86 -9.40 9.60
CA GLU A 504 8.65 -10.19 8.39
C GLU A 504 7.40 -11.08 8.48
N ILE A 505 6.87 -11.45 7.30
CA ILE A 505 5.75 -12.40 7.17
C ILE A 505 6.30 -13.82 7.16
N ASP A 506 5.95 -14.60 8.19
CA ASP A 506 6.16 -16.05 8.23
C ASP A 506 5.16 -16.75 7.30
N ARG A 507 5.63 -17.04 6.10
CA ARG A 507 4.82 -17.68 5.05
C ARG A 507 4.47 -19.13 5.39
N ASP A 508 5.25 -19.82 6.20
CA ASP A 508 4.94 -21.18 6.61
C ASP A 508 3.79 -21.18 7.64
N ARG A 509 3.80 -20.24 8.59
CA ARG A 509 2.65 -20.02 9.50
C ARG A 509 1.41 -19.57 8.74
N LEU A 510 1.54 -18.62 7.82
CA LEU A 510 0.41 -18.16 7.01
C LEU A 510 -0.20 -19.32 6.21
N ALA A 511 0.64 -20.16 5.60
CA ALA A 511 0.19 -21.35 4.88
C ALA A 511 -0.50 -22.37 5.79
N ALA A 512 -0.01 -22.55 7.03
CA ALA A 512 -0.64 -23.43 8.02
C ALA A 512 -2.04 -22.97 8.43
N LEU A 513 -2.30 -21.66 8.47
CA LEU A 513 -3.64 -21.11 8.71
C LEU A 513 -4.55 -21.25 7.48
N LEU A 514 -4.03 -21.01 6.27
CA LEU A 514 -4.81 -21.08 5.03
C LEU A 514 -5.18 -22.50 4.62
N GLY A 515 -4.33 -23.49 4.90
CA GLY A 515 -4.56 -24.89 4.53
C GLY A 515 -5.94 -25.40 4.98
N PRO A 516 -6.28 -25.34 6.28
CA PRO A 516 -7.59 -25.73 6.78
C PRO A 516 -8.76 -24.90 6.23
N MET A 517 -8.54 -23.64 5.84
CA MET A 517 -9.60 -22.81 5.23
C MET A 517 -10.06 -23.34 3.86
N THR A 518 -9.20 -24.06 3.13
CA THR A 518 -9.58 -24.71 1.87
C THR A 518 -10.68 -25.77 2.02
N MET A 519 -10.93 -26.24 3.24
CA MET A 519 -11.97 -27.22 3.56
C MET A 519 -13.26 -26.60 4.09
N ARG A 520 -13.28 -25.28 4.28
CA ARG A 520 -14.45 -24.55 4.79
C ARG A 520 -15.43 -24.23 3.67
N THR A 521 -16.71 -24.26 4.03
CA THR A 521 -17.81 -23.87 3.15
C THR A 521 -17.83 -22.36 2.96
N THR A 522 -18.45 -21.93 1.85
CA THR A 522 -18.72 -20.51 1.56
C THR A 522 -19.44 -19.83 2.74
N VAL A 523 -20.42 -20.49 3.37
CA VAL A 523 -21.16 -19.93 4.52
C VAL A 523 -20.26 -19.72 5.75
N GLU A 524 -19.40 -20.69 6.08
CA GLU A 524 -18.45 -20.56 7.18
C GLU A 524 -17.47 -19.40 6.95
N LEU A 525 -16.89 -19.30 5.74
CA LEU A 525 -15.94 -18.23 5.40
C LEU A 525 -16.59 -16.85 5.46
N ARG A 526 -17.78 -16.69 4.89
CA ARG A 526 -18.54 -15.43 4.94
C ARG A 526 -18.86 -15.02 6.37
N SER A 527 -19.28 -15.96 7.19
CA SER A 527 -19.64 -15.72 8.59
C SER A 527 -18.39 -15.35 9.41
N ALA A 528 -17.26 -16.03 9.18
CA ALA A 528 -15.99 -15.69 9.81
C ALA A 528 -15.48 -14.31 9.42
N ALA A 529 -15.58 -13.94 8.13
CA ALA A 529 -15.20 -12.61 7.65
C ALA A 529 -16.08 -11.50 8.24
N ALA A 530 -17.40 -11.70 8.29
CA ALA A 530 -18.33 -10.75 8.89
C ALA A 530 -18.05 -10.55 10.40
N ALA A 531 -17.79 -11.64 11.13
CA ALA A 531 -17.44 -11.59 12.54
C ALA A 531 -16.08 -10.92 12.79
N ALA A 532 -15.09 -11.21 11.94
CA ALA A 532 -13.77 -10.57 11.99
C ALA A 532 -13.88 -9.07 11.73
N TRP A 533 -14.64 -8.65 10.71
CA TRP A 533 -14.89 -7.23 10.44
C TRP A 533 -15.52 -6.56 11.66
N ALA A 534 -16.55 -7.19 12.24
CA ALA A 534 -17.27 -6.59 13.35
C ALA A 534 -16.43 -6.41 14.61
N GLU A 535 -15.52 -7.35 14.89
CA GLU A 535 -14.54 -7.23 15.96
C GLU A 535 -13.50 -6.13 15.68
N LEU A 536 -12.92 -6.12 14.48
CA LEU A 536 -11.81 -5.22 14.14
C LEU A 536 -12.25 -3.75 14.05
N PHE A 537 -13.50 -3.50 13.66
CA PHE A 537 -14.07 -2.16 13.48
C PHE A 537 -15.12 -1.80 14.54
N GLU A 538 -15.30 -2.66 15.56
CA GLU A 538 -16.13 -2.43 16.75
C GLU A 538 -17.61 -2.12 16.44
N ARG A 539 -18.15 -2.66 15.33
CA ARG A 539 -19.54 -2.44 14.88
C ARG A 539 -19.99 -3.54 13.91
N PRO A 540 -21.30 -3.82 13.74
CA PRO A 540 -21.73 -4.86 12.81
C PRO A 540 -21.43 -4.50 11.34
N LEU A 541 -21.03 -5.50 10.54
CA LEU A 541 -20.85 -5.32 9.10
C LEU A 541 -22.21 -5.18 8.40
N THR A 542 -22.37 -4.09 7.64
CA THR A 542 -23.45 -3.98 6.66
C THR A 542 -23.09 -4.80 5.42
N ARG A 543 -23.90 -5.80 5.08
CA ARG A 543 -23.67 -6.62 3.89
C ARG A 543 -24.03 -5.87 2.62
N LEU A 544 -23.23 -6.10 1.60
CA LEU A 544 -23.41 -5.56 0.27
C LEU A 544 -24.22 -6.54 -0.60
N TYR A 545 -25.08 -5.99 -1.45
CA TYR A 545 -25.84 -6.73 -2.43
C TYR A 545 -26.03 -5.90 -3.71
N ASP A 546 -26.11 -6.58 -4.85
CA ASP A 546 -26.38 -6.00 -6.17
C ASP A 546 -27.86 -5.59 -6.34
#